data_AF-A0A951F9V1-F1
#
_entry.id   AF-A0A951F9V1-F1
#
_cell.length_a   1.000
_cell.length_b   1.000
_cell.length_c   1.000
_cell.angle_alpha   90.00
_cell.angle_beta   90.00
_cell.angle_gamma   90.00
#
_symmetry.space_group_name_H-M   'P 1'
#
loop_
_entity.id
_entity.type
_entity.pdbx_description
1 polymer ?
#
loop_
_entity_poly.entity_id
_entity_poly.type
_entity_poly.pdbx_seq_one_letter_code
_entity_poly.pdbx_strand_id
1 'polypeptide(L)'
;MAATTSTVGNSRNVNWSRYALVGIATIVAAVLANLVVYYIGSAIVGYNPDFVVLSTNGGTIIFTLVPAIVAVLLYAILLRFTRQPERIFTIISVIVFIVTLIPDFTYIPSVPGSSNPQTAILVIMHVVAAVVITWMLTKLSRPRAQ
;
A
#
# COMPACT_ATOMS: atom_id res chain seq x y z
N MET A 1 -41.94 34.84 8.51
CA MET A 1 -40.46 34.89 8.54
C MET A 1 -39.99 34.08 9.73
N ALA A 2 -39.42 32.89 9.52
CA ALA A 2 -38.84 32.06 10.58
C ALA A 2 -37.39 31.74 10.22
N ALA A 3 -36.52 31.90 11.21
CA ALA A 3 -35.09 32.05 11.09
C ALA A 3 -34.36 30.75 10.70
N THR A 4 -33.27 30.97 9.97
CA THR A 4 -32.30 30.05 9.41
C THR A 4 -31.70 29.12 10.47
N THR A 5 -31.92 27.80 10.35
CA THR A 5 -31.17 26.79 11.09
C THR A 5 -29.80 26.63 10.42
N SER A 6 -28.80 27.36 10.92
CA SER A 6 -27.41 27.18 10.52
C SER A 6 -26.92 25.84 11.04
N THR A 7 -26.99 24.78 10.22
CA THR A 7 -26.26 23.54 10.44
C THR A 7 -24.77 23.86 10.42
N VAL A 8 -24.18 24.08 11.59
CA VAL A 8 -22.74 24.22 11.76
C VAL A 8 -22.11 22.95 11.17
N GLY A 9 -21.41 23.13 10.04
CA GLY A 9 -20.73 22.04 9.36
C GLY A 9 -19.78 21.37 10.33
N ASN A 10 -20.05 20.10 10.65
CA ASN A 10 -19.22 19.26 11.48
C ASN A 10 -17.82 19.20 10.83
N SER A 11 -16.89 20.04 11.31
CA SER A 11 -15.50 20.04 10.88
C SER A 11 -14.94 18.68 11.24
N ARG A 12 -14.60 17.88 10.22
CA ARG A 12 -13.93 16.59 10.38
C ARG A 12 -12.59 16.84 11.06
N ASN A 13 -12.56 16.84 12.39
CA ASN A 13 -11.32 16.95 13.15
C ASN A 13 -10.57 15.62 13.02
N VAL A 14 -9.60 15.58 12.10
CA VAL A 14 -8.68 14.47 11.93
C VAL A 14 -7.72 14.48 13.12
N ASN A 15 -7.65 13.37 13.87
CA ASN A 15 -6.65 13.19 14.91
C ASN A 15 -5.30 12.83 14.27
N TRP A 16 -4.46 13.84 14.05
CA TRP A 16 -3.17 13.70 13.36
C TRP A 16 -2.16 12.81 14.10
N SER A 17 -2.17 12.80 15.43
CA SER A 17 -1.31 11.91 16.21
C SER A 17 -1.65 10.44 15.98
N ARG A 18 -2.95 10.12 15.99
CA ARG A 18 -3.43 8.77 15.66
C ARG A 18 -3.13 8.42 14.22
N TYR A 19 -3.28 9.37 13.30
CA TYR A 19 -2.94 9.18 11.90
C TYR A 19 -1.46 8.82 11.70
N ALA A 20 -0.54 9.57 12.32
CA ALA A 20 0.89 9.31 12.24
C ALA A 20 1.24 7.89 12.72
N LEU A 21 0.63 7.45 13.84
CA LEU A 21 0.81 6.10 14.35
C LEU A 21 0.29 5.04 13.36
N VAL A 22 -0.91 5.23 12.80
CA VAL A 22 -1.47 4.32 11.79
C VAL A 22 -0.61 4.31 10.53
N GLY A 23 -0.07 5.45 10.09
CA GLY A 23 0.82 5.56 8.94
C GLY A 23 2.11 4.75 9.13
N ILE A 24 2.79 4.94 10.27
CA ILE A 24 4.00 4.17 10.63
C ILE A 24 3.67 2.67 10.72
N ALA A 25 2.58 2.32 11.42
CA ALA A 25 2.14 0.94 11.55
C ALA A 25 1.83 0.30 10.19
N THR A 26 1.25 1.07 9.25
CA THR A 26 0.96 0.61 7.89
C THR A 26 2.23 0.29 7.13
N ILE A 27 3.23 1.17 7.19
CA ILE A 27 4.53 0.95 6.52
C ILE A 27 5.20 -0.32 7.06
N VAL A 28 5.28 -0.44 8.39
CA VAL A 28 5.89 -1.61 9.04
C VAL A 28 5.12 -2.88 8.69
N ALA A 29 3.79 -2.86 8.79
CA ALA A 29 2.97 -4.02 8.47
C ALA A 29 3.09 -4.45 7.00
N ALA A 30 3.13 -3.51 6.06
CA ALA A 30 3.30 -3.81 4.64
C ALA A 30 4.66 -4.47 4.35
N VAL A 31 5.74 -3.92 4.91
CA VAL A 31 7.09 -4.49 4.78
C VAL A 31 7.15 -5.90 5.38
N LEU A 32 6.65 -6.07 6.61
CA LEU A 32 6.66 -7.38 7.26
C LEU A 32 5.81 -8.41 6.52
N ALA A 33 4.62 -8.03 6.05
CA ALA A 33 3.75 -8.92 5.28
C ALA A 33 4.42 -9.38 3.98
N ASN A 34 5.08 -8.47 3.25
CA ASN A 34 5.82 -8.81 2.04
C ASN A 34 7.07 -9.65 2.33
N LEU A 35 7.76 -9.42 3.45
CA LEU A 35 8.86 -10.29 3.88
C LEU A 35 8.37 -11.70 4.19
N VAL A 36 7.20 -11.86 4.81
CA VAL A 36 6.60 -13.19 5.03
C VAL A 36 6.34 -13.88 3.68
N VAL A 37 5.76 -13.17 2.70
CA VAL A 37 5.58 -13.71 1.34
C VAL A 37 6.91 -14.07 0.69
N TYR A 38 7.94 -13.24 0.87
CA TYR A 38 9.30 -13.50 0.35
C TYR A 38 9.87 -14.80 0.91
N TYR A 39 9.84 -14.99 2.22
CA TYR A 39 10.42 -16.19 2.83
C TYR A 39 9.63 -17.46 2.48
N ILE A 40 8.30 -17.37 2.43
CA ILE A 40 7.46 -18.47 1.97
C ILE A 40 7.75 -18.81 0.50
N GLY A 41 7.79 -17.79 -0.37
CA GLY A 41 8.09 -17.97 -1.79
C GLY A 41 9.48 -18.54 -2.02
N SER A 42 10.48 -18.09 -1.26
CA SER A 42 11.85 -18.60 -1.30
C SER A 42 11.90 -20.09 -0.98
N ALA A 43 11.16 -20.53 0.05
CA ALA A 43 11.11 -21.92 0.46
C ALA A 43 10.37 -22.84 -0.54
N ILE A 44 9.38 -22.32 -1.27
CA ILE A 44 8.54 -23.11 -2.19
C ILE A 44 9.08 -23.10 -3.62
N VAL A 45 9.51 -21.94 -4.11
CA VAL A 45 9.91 -21.73 -5.51
C VAL A 45 11.41 -21.90 -5.71
N GLY A 46 12.22 -21.49 -4.72
CA GLY A 46 13.66 -21.33 -4.88
C GLY A 46 13.98 -20.13 -5.78
N TYR A 47 14.63 -19.10 -5.23
CA TYR A 47 14.98 -17.91 -5.99
C TYR A 47 16.31 -18.08 -6.70
N ASN A 48 16.35 -17.71 -7.97
CA ASN A 48 17.58 -17.76 -8.75
C ASN A 48 18.51 -16.62 -8.27
N PRO A 49 19.80 -16.89 -7.96
CA PRO A 49 20.74 -15.85 -7.55
C PRO A 49 20.94 -14.77 -8.62
N ASP A 50 20.79 -15.10 -9.90
CA ASP A 50 20.88 -14.15 -11.02
C ASP A 50 19.63 -13.28 -11.14
N PHE A 51 18.51 -13.68 -10.51
CA PHE A 51 17.30 -12.88 -10.47
C PHE A 51 17.38 -11.82 -9.37
N VAL A 52 18.07 -10.72 -9.69
CA VAL A 52 18.42 -9.63 -8.77
C VAL A 52 17.24 -9.02 -7.99
N VAL A 53 16.01 -9.18 -8.48
CA VAL A 53 14.80 -8.63 -7.84
C VAL A 53 14.40 -9.43 -6.58
N LEU A 54 14.62 -10.74 -6.58
CA LEU A 54 14.31 -11.64 -5.45
C LEU A 54 15.55 -12.34 -4.87
N SER A 55 16.75 -12.12 -5.41
CA SER A 55 17.97 -12.76 -4.90
C SER A 55 18.32 -12.31 -3.48
N THR A 56 17.84 -11.15 -3.05
CA THR A 56 17.96 -10.66 -1.67
C THR A 56 16.64 -10.06 -1.19
N ASN A 57 16.43 -10.04 0.13
CA ASN A 57 15.27 -9.41 0.75
C ASN A 57 15.33 -7.86 0.73
N GLY A 58 16.48 -7.27 0.43
CA GLY A 58 16.67 -5.82 0.36
C GLY A 58 15.79 -5.16 -0.70
N GLY A 59 15.62 -5.83 -1.85
CA GLY A 59 14.69 -5.41 -2.91
C GLY A 59 13.26 -5.33 -2.39
N THR A 60 12.76 -6.41 -1.77
CA THR A 60 11.42 -6.46 -1.18
C THR A 60 11.18 -5.35 -0.17
N ILE A 61 12.17 -5.04 0.67
CA ILE A 61 12.06 -3.97 1.66
C ILE A 61 11.94 -2.60 0.97
N ILE A 62 12.89 -2.25 0.08
CA ILE A 62 12.93 -0.92 -0.54
C ILE A 62 11.71 -0.69 -1.44
N PHE A 63 11.35 -1.68 -2.26
CA PHE A 63 10.20 -1.59 -3.18
C PHE A 63 8.85 -1.60 -2.47
N THR A 64 8.78 -2.01 -1.20
CA THR A 64 7.56 -1.87 -0.38
C THR A 64 7.56 -0.57 0.43
N LEU A 65 8.71 -0.21 0.99
CA LEU A 65 8.88 0.93 1.89
C LEU A 65 8.57 2.25 1.18
N VAL A 66 9.16 2.48 0.00
CA VAL A 66 9.02 3.76 -0.72
C VAL A 66 7.56 4.00 -1.13
N PRO A 67 6.86 3.06 -1.81
CA PRO A 67 5.45 3.26 -2.14
C PRO A 67 4.55 3.37 -0.91
N ALA A 68 4.84 2.65 0.18
CA ALA A 68 4.05 2.77 1.42
C ALA A 68 4.16 4.18 2.04
N ILE A 69 5.35 4.77 2.07
CA ILE A 69 5.53 6.17 2.52
C ILE A 69 4.73 7.12 1.62
N VAL A 70 4.85 6.98 0.30
CA VAL A 70 4.11 7.82 -0.65
C VAL A 70 2.60 7.67 -0.44
N ALA A 71 2.11 6.44 -0.22
CA ALA A 71 0.70 6.18 0.03
C ALA A 71 0.19 6.81 1.33
N VAL A 72 0.98 6.76 2.41
CA VAL A 72 0.67 7.44 3.69
C VAL A 72 0.61 8.96 3.48
N LEU A 73 1.55 9.55 2.76
CA LEU A 73 1.54 10.99 2.50
C LEU A 73 0.36 11.39 1.60
N LEU A 74 0.10 10.63 0.55
CA LEU A 74 -1.04 10.84 -0.34
C LEU A 74 -2.35 10.78 0.42
N TYR A 75 -2.54 9.79 1.28
CA TYR A 75 -3.77 9.66 2.04
C TYR A 75 -3.96 10.80 3.06
N ALA A 76 -2.87 11.30 3.66
CA ALA A 76 -2.90 12.52 4.49
C ALA A 76 -3.36 13.75 3.70
N ILE A 77 -2.86 13.92 2.47
CA ILE A 77 -3.28 15.00 1.57
C ILE A 77 -4.78 14.86 1.25
N LEU A 78 -5.25 13.65 0.93
CA LEU A 78 -6.66 13.41 0.65
C LEU A 78 -7.55 13.71 1.87
N LEU A 79 -7.12 13.33 3.08
CA LEU A 79 -7.83 13.67 4.32
C LEU A 79 -7.96 15.19 4.52
N ARG A 80 -6.95 15.96 4.09
CA ARG A 80 -6.93 17.42 4.23
C ARG A 80 -7.78 18.14 3.18
N PHE A 81 -7.76 17.68 1.93
CA PHE A 81 -8.27 18.45 0.79
C PHE A 81 -9.50 17.87 0.11
N THR A 82 -9.96 16.66 0.47
CA THR A 82 -11.08 16.01 -0.22
C THR A 82 -12.24 15.65 0.70
N ARG A 83 -13.44 15.59 0.12
CA ARG A 83 -14.68 15.20 0.83
C ARG A 83 -14.79 13.69 1.03
N GLN A 84 -14.22 12.90 0.11
CA GLN A 84 -14.31 11.43 0.08
C GLN A 84 -12.93 10.75 -0.01
N PRO A 85 -12.03 10.97 0.97
CA PRO A 85 -10.65 10.51 0.92
C PRO A 85 -10.52 9.00 0.75
N GLU A 86 -11.35 8.21 1.44
CA GLU A 86 -11.32 6.74 1.36
C GLU A 86 -11.62 6.22 -0.05
N ARG A 87 -12.64 6.77 -0.70
CA ARG A 87 -13.05 6.35 -2.06
C ARG A 87 -11.99 6.71 -3.08
N ILE A 88 -11.50 7.96 -3.02
CA ILE A 88 -10.47 8.45 -3.94
C ILE A 88 -9.19 7.63 -3.76
N PHE A 89 -8.76 7.42 -2.53
CA PHE A 89 -7.57 6.63 -2.24
C PHE A 89 -7.69 5.19 -2.73
N THR A 90 -8.83 4.54 -2.48
CA THR A 90 -9.06 3.16 -2.95
C THR A 90 -8.98 3.07 -4.47
N ILE A 91 -9.56 4.03 -5.20
CA ILE A 91 -9.46 4.09 -6.67
C ILE A 91 -8.00 4.26 -7.10
N ILE A 92 -7.27 5.19 -6.48
CA ILE A 92 -5.84 5.38 -6.77
C ILE A 92 -5.05 4.11 -6.46
N SER A 93 -5.28 3.45 -5.33
CA SER A 93 -4.62 2.20 -4.97
C SER A 93 -4.86 1.10 -6.00
N VAL A 94 -6.09 0.97 -6.51
CA VAL A 94 -6.41 0.00 -7.58
C VAL A 94 -5.66 0.35 -8.88
N ILE A 95 -5.66 1.63 -9.28
CA ILE A 95 -4.93 2.07 -10.47
C ILE A 95 -3.43 1.83 -10.32
N VAL A 96 -2.84 2.23 -9.20
CA VAL A 96 -1.41 2.06 -8.91
C VAL A 96 -1.07 0.57 -8.87
N PHE A 97 -1.90 -0.28 -8.26
CA PHE A 97 -1.71 -1.73 -8.28
C PHE A 97 -1.65 -2.27 -9.72
N ILE A 98 -2.60 -1.89 -10.59
CA ILE A 98 -2.59 -2.30 -12.00
C ILE A 98 -1.33 -1.80 -12.71
N VAL A 99 -0.93 -0.55 -12.46
CA VAL A 99 0.28 0.03 -13.05
C VAL A 99 1.55 -0.69 -12.58
N THR A 100 1.63 -1.08 -11.30
CA THR A 100 2.79 -1.80 -10.76
C THR A 100 2.91 -3.22 -11.31
N LEU A 101 1.85 -3.80 -11.85
CA LEU A 101 1.91 -5.09 -12.54
C LEU A 101 2.48 -4.99 -13.96
N ILE A 102 2.52 -3.81 -14.58
CA ILE A 102 3.03 -3.66 -15.95
C ILE A 102 4.48 -4.16 -16.05
N PRO A 103 5.43 -3.72 -15.19
CA PRO A 103 6.79 -4.25 -15.21
C PRO A 103 6.88 -5.77 -14.96
N ASP A 104 5.99 -6.35 -14.15
CA ASP A 104 5.98 -7.80 -13.89
C ASP A 104 5.75 -8.62 -15.17
N PHE A 105 5.02 -8.07 -16.14
CA PHE A 105 4.71 -8.74 -17.40
C PHE A 105 5.50 -8.21 -18.61
N THR A 106 6.06 -7.01 -18.55
CA THR A 106 6.80 -6.41 -19.67
C THR A 106 8.31 -6.35 -19.47
N TYR A 107 8.78 -6.23 -18.23
CA TYR A 107 10.20 -6.08 -17.90
C TYR A 107 10.79 -7.33 -17.26
N ILE A 108 10.13 -7.91 -16.26
CA ILE A 108 10.64 -9.09 -15.52
C ILE A 108 11.02 -10.25 -16.45
N PRO A 109 10.29 -10.57 -17.54
CA PRO A 109 10.70 -11.63 -18.45
C PRO A 109 12.04 -11.40 -19.16
N SER A 110 12.52 -10.15 -19.22
CA SER A 110 13.83 -9.79 -19.79
C SER A 110 14.98 -9.85 -18.78
N VAL A 111 14.67 -10.00 -17.49
CA VAL A 111 15.67 -10.02 -16.41
C VAL A 111 16.30 -11.41 -16.34
N PRO A 112 17.64 -11.52 -16.30
CA PRO A 112 18.33 -12.80 -16.09
C PRO A 112 17.82 -13.56 -14.86
N GLY A 113 17.74 -14.88 -14.96
CA GLY A 113 17.29 -15.75 -13.86
C GLY A 113 15.79 -15.69 -13.55
N SER A 114 15.02 -14.81 -14.22
CA SER A 114 13.56 -14.73 -14.04
C SER A 114 12.85 -16.02 -14.47
N SER A 115 11.68 -16.28 -13.87
CA SER A 115 10.86 -17.44 -14.18
C SER A 115 9.41 -17.14 -13.84
N ASN A 116 8.45 -17.83 -14.47
CA ASN A 116 7.02 -17.63 -14.20
C ASN A 116 6.64 -17.78 -12.71
N PRO A 117 7.17 -18.78 -11.96
CA PRO A 117 6.90 -18.87 -10.52
C PRO A 117 7.42 -17.67 -9.71
N GLN A 118 8.63 -17.19 -10.02
CA GLN A 118 9.21 -16.01 -9.37
C GLN A 118 8.40 -14.73 -9.69
N THR A 119 7.93 -14.58 -10.93
CA THR A 119 7.02 -13.50 -11.33
C THR A 119 5.68 -13.58 -10.58
N ALA A 120 5.12 -14.79 -10.42
CA ALA A 120 3.89 -14.98 -9.65
C ALA A 120 4.05 -14.52 -8.18
N ILE A 121 5.22 -14.77 -7.58
CA ILE A 121 5.51 -14.26 -6.24
C ILE A 121 5.54 -12.72 -6.20
N LEU A 122 6.14 -12.05 -7.19
CA LEU A 122 6.12 -10.59 -7.27
C LEU A 122 4.69 -10.04 -7.35
N VAL A 123 3.83 -10.65 -8.18
CA VAL A 123 2.42 -10.28 -8.28
C VAL A 123 1.72 -10.44 -6.91
N ILE A 124 1.97 -11.53 -6.19
CA ILE A 124 1.41 -11.75 -4.84
C ILE A 124 1.91 -10.69 -3.87
N MET A 125 3.19 -10.31 -3.91
CA MET A 125 3.72 -9.22 -3.07
C MET A 125 3.06 -7.87 -3.38
N HIS A 126 2.78 -7.57 -4.65
CA HIS A 126 2.01 -6.37 -5.03
C HIS A 126 0.59 -6.40 -4.46
N VAL A 127 -0.09 -7.55 -4.53
CA VAL A 127 -1.43 -7.73 -3.94
C VAL A 127 -1.38 -7.53 -2.43
N VAL A 128 -0.43 -8.15 -1.73
CA VAL A 128 -0.30 -8.04 -0.28
C VAL A 128 -0.02 -6.60 0.14
N ALA A 129 0.92 -5.91 -0.53
CA ALA A 129 1.19 -4.50 -0.28
C ALA A 129 -0.07 -3.64 -0.48
N ALA A 130 -0.75 -3.78 -1.63
CA ALA A 130 -1.95 -3.02 -1.94
C ALA A 130 -3.05 -3.25 -0.90
N VAL A 131 -3.33 -4.51 -0.55
CA VAL A 131 -4.36 -4.85 0.43
C VAL A 131 -4.03 -4.29 1.82
N VAL A 132 -2.82 -4.52 2.32
CA VAL A 132 -2.41 -4.06 3.66
C VAL A 132 -2.46 -2.54 3.75
N ILE A 133 -1.85 -1.84 2.79
CA ILE A 133 -1.77 -0.38 2.77
C ILE A 133 -3.18 0.23 2.65
N THR A 134 -3.98 -0.23 1.68
CA THR A 134 -5.32 0.31 1.46
C THR A 134 -6.24 0.04 2.64
N TRP A 135 -6.24 -1.17 3.18
CA TRP A 135 -7.10 -1.52 4.30
C TRP A 135 -6.74 -0.74 5.57
N MET A 136 -5.46 -0.71 5.96
CA MET A 136 -5.06 -0.03 7.19
C MET A 136 -5.34 1.47 7.14
N LEU A 137 -4.99 2.15 6.03
CA LEU A 137 -5.21 3.59 5.91
C LEU A 137 -6.69 3.95 5.86
N THR A 138 -7.52 3.21 5.11
CA THR A 138 -8.94 3.54 4.95
C THR A 138 -9.82 3.11 6.13
N LYS A 139 -9.44 2.08 6.89
CA LYS A 139 -10.24 1.57 8.01
C LYS A 139 -9.77 2.06 9.37
N LEU A 140 -8.46 2.08 9.63
CA LEU A 140 -7.92 2.34 10.96
C LEU A 140 -7.73 3.83 11.26
N SER A 141 -7.69 4.67 10.22
CA SER A 141 -7.60 6.14 10.35
C SER A 141 -8.94 6.81 10.67
N ARG A 142 -10.04 6.05 10.73
CA ARG A 142 -11.38 6.60 11.02
C ARG A 142 -11.45 7.11 12.47
N PRO A 143 -12.02 8.30 12.72
CA PRO A 143 -12.48 8.68 14.06
C PRO A 143 -13.42 7.58 14.56
N ARG A 144 -13.21 7.05 15.77
CA ARG A 144 -14.21 6.17 16.40
C ARG A 144 -15.48 7.01 16.54
N ALA A 145 -16.61 6.54 16.01
CA ALA A 145 -17.90 7.04 16.46
C ALA A 145 -17.97 6.71 17.95
N GLN A 146 -18.02 7.75 18.78
CA GLN A 146 -18.38 7.63 20.20
C GLN A 146 -19.91 7.59 20.27
#